data_AF-A0A957LRF6-F1
#
_entry.id   AF-A0A957LRF6-F1
#
_cell.length_a   1.000
_cell.length_b   1.000
_cell.length_c   1.000
_cell.angle_alpha   90.00
_cell.angle_beta   90.00
_cell.angle_gamma   90.00
#
_symmetry.space_group_name_H-M   'P 1'
#
loop_
_entity.id
_entity.type
_entity.pdbx_description
1 polymer ?
#
loop_
_entity_poly.entity_id
_entity_poly.type
_entity_poly.pdbx_seq_one_letter_code
_entity_poly.pdbx_strand_id
1 'polypeptide(L)' 'MVRVEFTTEEVGELVRVLEQYLGDLRAEISDTDSSFFKEELREEKGVVKQALARLKAVAEPVKP' A
#
# COMPACT_ATOMS: atom_id res chain seq x y z
N MET A 1 3.60 -17.92 5.68
CA MET A 1 3.88 -16.50 6.01
C MET A 1 5.37 -16.30 5.87
N VAL A 2 5.81 -15.32 5.09
CA VAL A 2 7.24 -15.00 4.91
C VAL A 2 7.63 -13.94 5.94
N ARG A 3 8.82 -14.03 6.53
CA ARG A 3 9.39 -13.01 7.41
C ARG A 3 10.52 -12.30 6.67
N VAL A 4 10.48 -10.97 6.70
CA VAL A 4 11.49 -10.08 6.14
C VAL A 4 11.78 -9.04 7.21
N GLU A 5 13.05 -8.73 7.42
CA GLU A 5 13.50 -7.68 8.33
C GLU A 5 13.73 -6.40 7.55
N PHE A 6 13.31 -5.27 8.12
CA PHE A 6 13.49 -3.94 7.55
C PHE A 6 14.04 -3.01 8.62
N THR A 7 14.88 -2.09 8.20
CA THR A 7 15.29 -0.92 8.99
C THR A 7 14.15 0.09 9.06
N THR A 8 14.20 1.01 10.04
CA THR A 8 13.20 2.09 10.17
C THR A 8 13.19 3.00 8.94
N GLU A 9 14.34 3.23 8.31
CA GLU A 9 14.46 4.02 7.08
C GLU A 9 13.76 3.33 5.90
N GLU A 10 14.00 2.03 5.70
CA GLU A 10 13.32 1.25 4.66
C GLU A 10 11.81 1.21 4.88
N VAL A 11 11.34 1.07 6.13
CA VAL A 11 9.91 1.13 6.44
C VAL A 11 9.34 2.51 6.08
N GLY A 12 10.04 3.59 6.41
CA GLY A 12 9.62 4.95 6.08
C GLY A 12 9.46 5.16 4.58
N GLU A 13 10.44 4.73 3.78
CA GLU A 13 10.37 4.85 2.32
C GLU A 13 9.32 3.92 1.70
N LEU A 14 9.17 2.69 2.21
CA LEU A 14 8.08 1.80 1.77
C LEU A 14 6.71 2.41 2.03
N VAL A 15 6.49 3.01 3.21
CA VAL A 15 5.25 3.72 3.53
C VAL A 15 4.99 4.83 2.51
N ARG A 16 5.99 5.68 2.23
CA ARG A 16 5.85 6.78 1.26
C ARG A 16 5.53 6.26 -0.15
N VAL A 17 6.26 5.24 -0.62
CA VAL A 17 6.06 4.67 -1.97
C VAL A 17 4.68 4.04 -2.12
N LEU A 18 4.22 3.28 -1.12
CA LEU A 18 2.89 2.66 -1.17
C LEU A 18 1.77 3.69 -1.07
N GLU A 19 1.94 4.79 -0.33
CA GLU A 19 0.98 5.90 -0.31
C GLU A 19 0.85 6.59 -1.66
N GLN A 20 1.98 6.87 -2.32
CA GLN A 20 1.98 7.41 -3.67
C GLN A 20 1.28 6.45 -4.64
N TYR A 21 1.63 5.17 -4.59
CA TYR A 21 1.05 4.16 -5.47
C TYR A 21 -0.46 3.99 -5.27
N LEU A 22 -0.98 4.12 -4.04
CA LEU A 22 -2.42 4.15 -3.78
C LEU A 22 -3.12 5.35 -4.43
N GLY A 23 -2.43 6.48 -4.55
CA GLY A 23 -2.87 7.65 -5.30
C GLY A 23 -2.99 7.34 -6.78
N ASP A 24 -1.96 6.72 -7.35
CA ASP A 24 -1.89 6.35 -8.77
C ASP A 24 -2.97 5.31 -9.11
N LEU A 25 -3.14 4.26 -8.30
CA LEU A 25 -4.21 3.27 -8.45
C LEU A 25 -5.60 3.91 -8.41
N ARG A 26 -5.81 4.97 -7.61
CA ARG A 26 -7.08 5.68 -7.59
C ARG A 26 -7.33 6.44 -8.90
N ALA A 27 -6.30 7.07 -9.46
CA ALA A 27 -6.39 7.73 -10.76
C ALA A 27 -6.69 6.70 -11.85
N GLU A 28 -5.91 5.62 -11.91
CA GLU A 28 -6.05 4.56 -12.92
C GLU A 28 -7.44 3.90 -12.88
N ILE A 29 -7.99 3.59 -11.69
CA ILE A 29 -9.36 3.07 -11.55
C ILE A 29 -10.41 4.05 -12.08
N SER A 30 -10.16 5.35 -11.93
CA SER A 30 -11.08 6.39 -12.39
C SER A 30 -11.04 6.48 -13.92
N ASP A 31 -9.85 6.42 -14.50
CA ASP A 31 -9.57 6.63 -15.93
C ASP A 31 -9.76 5.37 -16.79
N THR A 32 -9.76 4.19 -16.18
CA THR A 32 -10.05 2.93 -16.87
C THR A 32 -11.52 2.88 -17.31
N ASP A 33 -11.83 2.37 -18.50
CA ASP A 33 -13.22 2.09 -18.92
C ASP A 33 -13.64 0.64 -18.72
N SER A 34 -12.69 -0.30 -18.81
CA SER A 34 -12.93 -1.73 -18.65
C SER A 34 -13.31 -2.08 -17.21
N SER A 35 -14.54 -2.55 -17.00
CA SER A 35 -15.02 -2.97 -15.68
C SER A 35 -14.21 -4.13 -15.09
N PHE A 36 -13.80 -5.08 -15.94
CA PHE A 36 -12.96 -6.21 -15.52
C PHE A 36 -11.59 -5.72 -15.02
N PHE A 37 -10.95 -4.83 -15.77
CA PHE A 37 -9.64 -4.29 -15.37
C PHE A 37 -9.75 -3.43 -14.09
N LYS A 38 -10.86 -2.71 -13.89
CA LYS A 38 -11.11 -2.01 -12.62
C LYS A 38 -11.18 -2.92 -11.41
N GLU A 39 -11.71 -4.14 -11.55
CA GLU A 39 -11.74 -5.10 -10.44
C GLU A 39 -10.32 -5.55 -10.08
N GLU A 40 -9.48 -5.86 -11.06
CA GLU A 40 -8.07 -6.21 -10.83
C GLU A 40 -7.33 -5.08 -10.08
N LEU A 41 -7.51 -3.82 -10.52
CA LEU A 41 -6.93 -2.65 -9.86
C LEU A 41 -7.47 -2.45 -8.42
N ARG A 42 -8.73 -2.79 -8.16
CA ARG A 42 -9.34 -2.71 -6.82
C ARG A 42 -8.78 -3.79 -5.90
N GLU A 43 -8.58 -5.00 -6.40
CA GLU A 43 -7.94 -6.09 -5.67
C GLU A 43 -6.51 -5.73 -5.29
N GLU A 44 -5.73 -5.23 -6.24
CA GLU A 44 -4.36 -4.76 -6.02
C GLU A 44 -4.32 -3.64 -4.97
N LYS A 45 -5.18 -2.63 -5.13
CA LYS A 45 -5.34 -1.56 -4.14
C LYS A 45 -5.67 -2.10 -2.74
N GLY A 46 -6.46 -3.18 -2.67
CA GLY A 46 -6.79 -3.88 -1.43
C GLY A 46 -5.55 -4.49 -0.76
N VAL A 47 -4.71 -5.17 -1.54
CA VAL A 47 -3.44 -5.75 -1.06
C VAL A 47 -2.48 -4.67 -0.57
N VAL A 48 -2.29 -3.60 -1.36
CA VAL A 48 -1.41 -2.48 -1.02
C VAL A 48 -1.87 -1.78 0.27
N LYS A 49 -3.18 -1.55 0.44
CA LYS A 49 -3.73 -0.97 1.68
C LYS A 49 -3.44 -1.85 2.89
N GLN A 50 -3.56 -3.17 2.77
CA GLN A 50 -3.27 -4.09 3.87
C GLN A 50 -1.79 -4.11 4.22
N ALA A 51 -0.89 -4.09 3.23
CA ALA A 51 0.55 -4.00 3.45
C ALA A 51 0.93 -2.68 4.14
N LEU A 52 0.40 -1.56 3.66
CA LEU A 52 0.64 -0.24 4.23
C LEU A 52 0.17 -0.15 5.68
N ALA A 53 -1.01 -0.67 6.00
CA ALA A 53 -1.51 -0.69 7.38
C ALA A 53 -0.58 -1.46 8.33
N ARG A 54 -0.03 -2.59 7.88
CA ARG A 54 0.94 -3.37 8.66
C ARG A 54 2.25 -2.62 8.86
N LEU A 55 2.77 -1.97 7.81
CA LEU A 55 3.99 -1.17 7.90
C LEU A 55 3.83 0.02 8.85
N LYS A 56 2.71 0.74 8.78
CA LYS A 56 2.42 1.86 9.70
C LYS A 56 2.31 1.43 11.15
N ALA A 57 1.71 0.27 11.42
CA ALA A 57 1.63 -0.28 12.77
C ALA A 57 3.01 -0.66 13.35
N VAL A 58 4.00 -0.91 12.50
CA VAL A 58 5.40 -1.15 12.91
C VAL A 58 6.18 0.16 13.04
N ALA A 59 5.84 1.17 12.23
CA ALA A 59 6.52 2.46 12.19
C ALA A 59 6.11 3.41 13.35
N GLU A 60 4.87 3.33 13.83
CA GLU A 60 4.45 4.11 15.00
C GLU A 60 4.99 3.48 16.29
N PRO A 61 5.86 4.15 17.06
CA PRO A 61 6.21 3.67 18.38
C PRO A 61 4.94 3.71 19.25
N VAL A 62 4.67 2.62 19.96
CA VAL A 62 3.64 2.53 21.00
C VAL A 62 3.76 3.78 21.87
N LYS A 63 2.79 4.69 21.77
CA LYS A 63 2.69 5.82 22.69
C LYS A 63 2.58 5.23 24.11
N PRO A 64 3.41 5.66 25.06
CA PRO A 64 3.34 5.19 26.45
C PRO A 64 2.00 5.52 27.09
#